data_AF-A0A965VIL8-F1
#
_entry.id   AF-A0A965VIL8-F1
#
_cell.length_a   1.000
_cell.length_b   1.000
_cell.length_c   1.000
_cell.angle_alpha   90.00
_cell.angle_beta   90.00
_cell.angle_gamma   90.00
#
_symmetry.space_group_name_H-M   'P 1'
#
loop_
_entity.id
_entity.type
_entity.pdbx_description
1 polymer ?
#
loop_
_entity_poly.entity_id
_entity_poly.type
_entity_poly.pdbx_seq_one_letter_code
_entity_poly.pdbx_strand_id
1 'polypeptide(L)'
;MKNLFQILFYSFILIASASTIKANTYRISILTCAQGEDLYATFGHSAIRVTDSVHHSDIVYNYGTFNFNDPDFYVKFVKGDLLYFIEACDYNSFLMMYAYEHRSVNEQVLALDSTQKSQVVSYLNENLLEQYKYYKYDFVNDNCATRVYQVFNQLFENQIDCNNKIIGKTHRSILNEMLTQQDWTRFGINLMLGKRVDQPINTMQSFFIPKYLALGLKSTSLNQKKLVLSEQNVLQFDEKSNSESHLNQPLILLFCLLNIMICCYYIE
;
A
#
# COMPACT_ATOMS: atom_id res chain seq x y z
N MET A 1 -67.24 5.97 -4.16
CA MET A 1 -66.22 6.51 -5.11
C MET A 1 -65.07 7.24 -4.42
N LYS A 2 -65.30 8.17 -3.47
CA LYS A 2 -64.22 8.88 -2.74
C LYS A 2 -63.24 7.94 -1.99
N ASN A 3 -63.76 6.87 -1.36
CA ASN A 3 -62.91 5.92 -0.61
C ASN A 3 -62.07 5.01 -1.51
N LEU A 4 -62.49 4.76 -2.75
CA LEU A 4 -61.74 3.92 -3.72
C LEU A 4 -60.53 4.68 -4.26
N PHE A 5 -60.68 6.00 -4.46
CA PHE A 5 -59.60 6.89 -4.90
C PHE A 5 -58.51 7.08 -3.83
N GLN A 6 -58.90 7.13 -2.55
CA GLN A 6 -57.94 7.19 -1.45
C GLN A 6 -57.13 5.89 -1.29
N ILE A 7 -57.76 4.72 -1.44
CA ILE A 7 -57.06 3.42 -1.36
C ILE A 7 -56.06 3.27 -2.53
N LEU A 8 -56.43 3.70 -3.74
CA LEU A 8 -55.52 3.74 -4.90
C LEU A 8 -54.34 4.71 -4.68
N PHE A 9 -54.57 5.87 -4.06
CA PHE A 9 -53.52 6.84 -3.77
C PHE A 9 -52.51 6.33 -2.72
N TYR A 10 -52.98 5.65 -1.67
CA TYR A 10 -52.10 5.03 -0.68
C TYR A 10 -51.32 3.83 -1.24
N SER A 11 -51.90 3.06 -2.16
CA SER A 11 -51.17 1.98 -2.85
C SER A 11 -50.07 2.49 -3.79
N PHE A 12 -50.22 3.70 -4.35
CA PHE A 12 -49.22 4.31 -5.25
C PHE A 12 -48.01 4.85 -4.47
N ILE A 13 -48.20 5.32 -3.23
CA ILE A 13 -47.11 5.82 -2.37
C ILE A 13 -46.24 4.65 -1.83
N LEU A 14 -46.82 3.48 -1.59
CA LEU A 14 -46.09 2.30 -1.10
C LEU A 14 -45.17 1.65 -2.15
N ILE A 15 -45.38 1.90 -3.44
CA ILE A 15 -44.54 1.37 -4.52
C ILE A 15 -43.31 2.26 -4.76
N ALA A 16 -43.30 3.52 -4.29
CA ALA A 16 -42.21 4.47 -4.50
C ALA A 16 -41.02 4.30 -3.51
N SER A 17 -41.09 3.36 -2.57
CA SER A 17 -40.02 3.09 -1.59
C SER A 17 -39.34 1.74 -1.77
N ALA A 18 -39.53 1.09 -2.93
CA ALA A 18 -38.63 0.02 -3.33
C ALA A 18 -37.31 0.63 -3.79
N SER A 19 -36.41 0.90 -2.84
CA SER A 19 -35.00 1.08 -3.15
C SER A 19 -34.56 -0.17 -3.90
N THR A 20 -34.41 -0.04 -5.22
CA THR A 20 -33.76 -1.06 -6.03
C THR A 20 -32.36 -1.22 -5.45
N ILE A 21 -32.13 -2.33 -4.75
CA ILE A 21 -30.79 -2.82 -4.47
C ILE A 21 -30.22 -3.11 -5.86
N LYS A 22 -29.63 -2.08 -6.51
CA LYS A 22 -28.78 -2.31 -7.67
C LYS A 22 -27.76 -3.31 -7.20
N ALA A 23 -27.72 -4.48 -7.84
CA ALA A 23 -26.68 -5.46 -7.61
C ALA A 23 -25.36 -4.74 -7.78
N ASN A 24 -24.68 -4.45 -6.68
CA ASN A 24 -23.49 -3.63 -6.71
C ASN A 24 -22.35 -4.50 -7.25
N THR A 25 -21.95 -4.28 -8.49
CA THR A 25 -21.02 -5.15 -9.22
C THR A 25 -19.58 -4.65 -9.11
N TYR A 26 -19.26 -3.89 -8.07
CA TYR A 26 -17.88 -3.53 -7.81
C TYR A 26 -17.01 -4.79 -7.64
N ARG A 27 -15.82 -4.75 -8.24
CA ARG A 27 -14.72 -5.65 -7.91
C ARG A 27 -13.62 -4.80 -7.30
N ILE A 28 -13.21 -5.18 -6.09
CA ILE A 28 -12.18 -4.47 -5.33
C ILE A 28 -10.99 -5.39 -5.21
N SER A 29 -9.82 -4.87 -5.58
CA SER A 29 -8.55 -5.58 -5.49
C SER A 29 -7.44 -4.68 -4.98
N ILE A 30 -6.42 -5.30 -4.39
CA ILE A 30 -5.18 -4.62 -4.00
C ILE A 30 -4.12 -4.89 -5.05
N LEU A 31 -3.53 -3.84 -5.57
CA LEU A 31 -2.37 -3.90 -6.45
C LEU A 31 -1.11 -3.78 -5.61
N THR A 32 -0.14 -4.66 -5.85
CA THR A 32 1.19 -4.62 -5.24
C THR A 32 2.23 -4.57 -6.34
N CYS A 33 2.95 -3.46 -6.41
CA CYS A 33 3.95 -3.21 -7.42
C CYS A 33 5.35 -3.50 -6.88
N ALA A 34 6.18 -4.15 -7.69
CA ALA A 34 7.54 -4.54 -7.35
C ALA A 34 8.44 -3.33 -7.04
N GLN A 35 9.60 -3.58 -6.44
CA GLN A 35 10.61 -2.55 -6.15
C GLN A 35 11.14 -1.94 -7.46
N GLY A 36 11.47 -0.65 -7.43
CA GLY A 36 12.16 0.07 -8.51
C GLY A 36 13.56 0.51 -8.10
N GLU A 37 14.32 1.04 -9.07
CA GLU A 37 15.71 1.50 -8.83
C GLU A 37 15.75 2.87 -8.13
N ASP A 38 14.73 3.71 -8.35
CA ASP A 38 14.65 5.03 -7.73
C ASP A 38 14.35 4.94 -6.22
N LEU A 39 14.82 5.94 -5.48
CA LEU A 39 14.66 6.00 -4.02
C LEU A 39 13.18 5.92 -3.59
N TYR A 40 12.29 6.61 -4.28
CA TYR A 40 10.85 6.60 -3.97
C TYR A 40 10.15 5.28 -4.35
N ALA A 41 10.75 4.50 -5.25
CA ALA A 41 10.22 3.21 -5.72
C ALA A 41 10.88 2.01 -5.04
N THR A 42 11.93 2.24 -4.25
CA THR A 42 12.79 1.21 -3.66
C THR A 42 12.01 0.17 -2.87
N PHE A 43 10.94 0.54 -2.17
CA PHE A 43 10.17 -0.39 -1.34
C PHE A 43 8.93 -0.99 -2.03
N GLY A 44 8.71 -0.64 -3.30
CA GLY A 44 7.50 -0.99 -4.05
C GLY A 44 6.36 0.00 -3.82
N HIS A 45 5.15 -0.36 -4.26
CA HIS A 45 3.95 0.45 -4.07
C HIS A 45 2.70 -0.41 -3.88
N SER A 46 1.69 0.12 -3.20
CA SER A 46 0.37 -0.51 -3.05
C SER A 46 -0.74 0.48 -3.40
N ALA A 47 -1.78 -0.03 -4.07
CA ALA A 47 -2.95 0.76 -4.46
C ALA A 47 -4.24 -0.09 -4.39
N ILE A 48 -5.40 0.58 -4.34
CA ILE A 48 -6.71 -0.09 -4.39
C ILE A 48 -7.30 0.11 -5.79
N ARG A 49 -7.64 -0.98 -6.47
CA ARG A 49 -8.36 -0.95 -7.74
C ARG A 49 -9.83 -1.23 -7.51
N VAL A 50 -10.68 -0.44 -8.17
CA VAL A 50 -12.13 -0.59 -8.19
C VAL A 50 -12.58 -0.68 -9.65
N THR A 51 -13.13 -1.83 -10.02
CA THR A 51 -13.83 -2.01 -11.29
C THR A 51 -15.33 -1.92 -11.05
N ASP A 52 -16.02 -1.05 -11.79
CA ASP A 52 -17.47 -0.89 -11.78
C ASP A 52 -18.06 -1.39 -13.10
N SER A 53 -18.82 -2.48 -13.05
CA SER A 53 -19.42 -3.03 -14.27
C SER A 53 -20.68 -2.31 -14.72
N VAL A 54 -21.30 -1.46 -13.88
CA VAL A 54 -22.49 -0.67 -14.21
C VAL A 54 -22.07 0.60 -14.93
N HIS A 55 -21.02 1.27 -14.44
CA HIS A 55 -20.50 2.51 -15.03
C HIS A 55 -19.32 2.30 -15.98
N HIS A 56 -18.89 1.04 -16.18
CA HIS A 56 -17.79 0.66 -17.05
C HIS A 56 -16.47 1.40 -16.73
N SER A 57 -16.23 1.65 -15.44
CA SER A 57 -15.02 2.33 -14.98
C SER A 57 -14.06 1.34 -14.32
N ASP A 58 -12.77 1.60 -14.45
CA ASP A 58 -11.71 0.80 -13.85
C ASP A 58 -10.62 1.71 -13.29
N ILE A 59 -10.77 2.04 -12.01
CA ILE A 59 -10.06 3.13 -11.36
C ILE A 59 -9.10 2.56 -10.32
N VAL A 60 -7.89 3.11 -10.28
CA VAL A 60 -6.89 2.84 -9.25
C VAL A 60 -6.77 4.05 -8.34
N TYR A 61 -6.98 3.83 -7.05
CA TYR A 61 -6.80 4.79 -5.97
C TYR A 61 -5.40 4.61 -5.38
N ASN A 62 -4.54 5.59 -5.64
CA ASN A 62 -3.13 5.60 -5.29
C ASN A 62 -2.91 6.51 -4.08
N TYR A 63 -2.54 5.92 -2.95
CA TYR A 63 -1.99 6.68 -1.84
C TYR A 63 -0.49 6.83 -2.06
N GLY A 64 0.04 8.05 -1.98
CA GLY A 64 1.48 8.26 -2.04
C GLY A 64 1.93 9.13 -3.20
N THR A 65 0.99 9.79 -3.88
CA THR A 65 1.30 10.86 -4.82
C THR A 65 1.77 12.09 -4.05
N PHE A 66 2.68 12.86 -4.64
CA PHE A 66 3.19 14.11 -4.09
C PHE A 66 3.50 15.10 -5.23
N ASN A 67 3.64 16.38 -4.89
CA ASN A 67 3.92 17.41 -5.88
C ASN A 67 5.42 17.71 -5.98
N PHE A 68 6.05 17.31 -7.09
CA PHE A 68 7.46 17.61 -7.36
C PHE A 68 7.75 19.11 -7.52
N ASN A 69 6.73 19.92 -7.84
CA ASN A 69 6.86 21.37 -7.98
C ASN A 69 6.65 22.12 -6.66
N ASP A 70 6.52 21.43 -5.53
CA ASP A 70 6.42 22.07 -4.22
C ASP A 70 7.72 22.85 -3.90
N PRO A 71 7.66 24.15 -3.58
CA PRO A 71 8.84 24.89 -3.15
C PRO A 71 9.60 24.16 -2.04
N ASP A 72 10.92 24.11 -2.18
CA ASP A 72 11.83 23.40 -1.26
C ASP A 72 11.58 21.88 -1.14
N PHE A 73 11.05 21.25 -2.21
CA PHE A 73 10.73 19.81 -2.26
C PHE A 73 11.73 18.92 -1.52
N TYR A 74 13.02 18.96 -1.90
CA TYR A 74 14.04 18.10 -1.29
C TYR A 74 14.28 18.39 0.19
N VAL A 75 14.17 19.66 0.62
CA VAL A 75 14.30 20.04 2.02
C VAL A 75 13.12 19.52 2.82
N LYS A 76 11.89 19.66 2.31
CA LYS A 76 10.67 19.13 2.93
C LYS A 76 10.69 17.60 2.99
N PHE A 77 11.17 16.95 1.93
CA PHE A 77 11.33 15.50 1.87
C PHE A 77 12.29 15.00 2.97
N VAL A 78 13.47 15.59 3.09
CA VAL A 78 14.46 15.20 4.12
C VAL A 78 13.95 15.48 5.55
N LYS A 79 13.15 16.54 5.73
CA LYS A 79 12.54 16.87 7.03
C LYS A 79 11.29 16.04 7.37
N GLY A 80 10.70 15.34 6.40
CA GLY A 80 9.41 14.65 6.56
C GLY A 80 8.20 15.59 6.57
N ASP A 81 8.33 16.79 6.01
CA ASP A 81 7.28 17.82 5.97
C ASP A 81 6.45 17.81 4.67
N LEU A 82 6.80 16.94 3.71
CA LEU A 82 6.11 16.85 2.43
C LEU A 82 4.68 16.33 2.62
N LEU A 83 3.70 17.03 2.04
CA LEU A 83 2.33 16.55 1.97
C LEU A 83 2.17 15.59 0.80
N TYR A 84 1.68 14.40 1.13
CA TYR A 84 1.27 13.39 0.16
C TYR A 84 -0.23 13.45 0.01
N PHE A 85 -0.73 12.90 -1.08
CA PHE A 85 -2.16 12.81 -1.32
C PHE A 85 -2.57 11.51 -1.99
N ILE A 86 -3.87 11.23 -1.89
CA ILE A 86 -4.54 10.21 -2.69
C ILE A 86 -4.91 10.78 -4.06
N GLU A 87 -4.68 9.99 -5.09
CA GLU A 87 -5.06 10.27 -6.47
C GLU A 87 -5.84 9.10 -7.05
N ALA A 88 -6.76 9.38 -7.97
CA ALA A 88 -7.45 8.36 -8.76
C ALA A 88 -7.00 8.44 -10.22
N CYS A 89 -6.59 7.30 -10.79
CA CYS A 89 -6.21 7.22 -12.19
C CYS A 89 -6.82 5.98 -12.88
N ASP A 90 -6.79 5.98 -14.21
CA ASP A 90 -7.19 4.84 -15.02
C ASP A 90 -6.23 3.65 -14.85
N TYR A 91 -6.79 2.43 -14.76
CA TYR A 91 -6.01 1.21 -14.55
C TYR A 91 -4.99 0.92 -15.66
N ASN A 92 -5.30 1.19 -16.93
CA ASN A 92 -4.35 0.95 -18.01
C ASN A 92 -3.19 1.95 -17.95
N SER A 93 -3.48 3.20 -17.62
CA SER A 93 -2.47 4.24 -17.40
C SER A 93 -1.55 3.87 -16.23
N PHE A 94 -2.12 3.37 -15.13
CA PHE A 94 -1.35 2.82 -14.01
C PHE A 94 -0.43 1.68 -14.45
N LEU A 95 -0.96 0.66 -15.12
CA LEU A 95 -0.15 -0.47 -15.59
C LEU A 95 0.94 -0.07 -16.59
N MET A 96 0.65 0.88 -17.48
CA MET A 96 1.62 1.36 -18.47
C MET A 96 2.83 2.00 -17.80
N MET A 97 2.64 2.73 -16.69
CA MET A 97 3.75 3.28 -15.91
C MET A 97 4.67 2.18 -15.38
N TYR A 98 4.12 1.14 -14.75
CA TYR A 98 4.94 0.04 -14.23
C TYR A 98 5.55 -0.82 -15.34
N ALA A 99 4.89 -0.92 -16.50
CA ALA A 99 5.47 -1.57 -17.67
C ALA A 99 6.67 -0.81 -18.21
N TYR A 100 6.58 0.53 -18.27
CA TYR A 100 7.69 1.41 -18.65
C TYR A 100 8.87 1.30 -17.66
N GLU A 101 8.58 1.21 -16.37
CA GLU A 101 9.60 1.03 -15.32
C GLU A 101 10.12 -0.41 -15.19
N HIS A 102 9.63 -1.36 -16.00
CA HIS A 102 9.95 -2.80 -15.90
C HIS A 102 9.70 -3.40 -14.51
N ARG A 103 8.60 -3.01 -13.87
CA ARG A 103 8.20 -3.46 -12.53
C ARG A 103 6.95 -4.33 -12.60
N SER A 104 7.03 -5.52 -12.03
CA SER A 104 5.88 -6.44 -11.94
C SER A 104 4.77 -5.87 -11.07
N VAL A 105 3.52 -6.22 -11.37
CA VAL A 105 2.32 -5.87 -10.59
C VAL A 105 1.51 -7.13 -10.33
N ASN A 106 1.28 -7.40 -9.05
CA ASN A 106 0.42 -8.48 -8.57
C ASN A 106 -0.89 -7.92 -8.05
N GLU A 107 -1.98 -8.62 -8.31
CA GLU A 107 -3.33 -8.22 -7.93
C GLU A 107 -3.96 -9.26 -6.99
N GLN A 108 -4.47 -8.81 -5.85
CA GLN A 108 -5.24 -9.62 -4.91
C GLN A 108 -6.70 -9.17 -4.88
N VAL A 109 -7.61 -10.00 -5.40
CA VAL A 109 -9.05 -9.70 -5.40
C VAL A 109 -9.64 -10.00 -4.03
N LEU A 110 -10.42 -9.05 -3.49
CA LEU A 110 -10.99 -9.17 -2.15
C LEU A 110 -12.37 -9.82 -2.14
N ALA A 111 -12.61 -10.68 -1.16
CA ALA A 111 -13.85 -11.39 -0.90
C ALA A 111 -14.82 -10.52 -0.07
N LEU A 112 -15.26 -9.39 -0.65
CA LEU A 112 -16.21 -8.46 -0.03
C LEU A 112 -17.63 -8.69 -0.53
N ASP A 113 -18.62 -8.54 0.34
CA ASP A 113 -20.03 -8.48 -0.08
C ASP A 113 -20.39 -7.13 -0.71
N SER A 114 -21.61 -7.03 -1.27
CA SER A 114 -22.06 -5.82 -1.98
C SER A 114 -22.11 -4.58 -1.09
N THR A 115 -22.42 -4.72 0.21
CA THR A 115 -22.49 -3.61 1.16
C THR A 115 -21.08 -3.13 1.49
N GLN A 116 -20.19 -4.06 1.82
CA GLN A 116 -18.77 -3.79 2.09
C GLN A 116 -18.11 -3.10 0.89
N LYS A 117 -18.40 -3.55 -0.33
CA LYS A 117 -17.91 -2.90 -1.55
C LYS A 117 -18.40 -1.46 -1.70
N SER A 118 -19.69 -1.20 -1.47
CA SER A 118 -20.23 0.16 -1.47
C SER A 118 -19.49 1.05 -0.47
N GLN A 119 -19.29 0.56 0.75
CA GLN A 119 -18.62 1.31 1.82
C GLN A 119 -17.18 1.69 1.44
N VAL A 120 -16.42 0.75 0.87
CA VAL A 120 -15.06 1.02 0.39
C VAL A 120 -15.06 2.08 -0.70
N VAL A 121 -15.93 1.97 -1.70
CA VAL A 121 -15.99 2.96 -2.80
C VAL A 121 -16.40 4.34 -2.28
N SER A 122 -17.39 4.42 -1.39
CA SER A 122 -17.78 5.69 -0.76
C SER A 122 -16.64 6.31 0.02
N TYR A 123 -15.93 5.52 0.83
CA TYR A 123 -14.78 5.98 1.62
C TYR A 123 -13.65 6.52 0.72
N LEU A 124 -13.31 5.78 -0.35
CA LEU A 124 -12.27 6.18 -1.29
C LEU A 124 -12.62 7.48 -2.03
N ASN A 125 -13.87 7.62 -2.46
CA ASN A 125 -14.35 8.85 -3.10
C ASN A 125 -14.39 10.03 -2.13
N GLU A 126 -14.73 9.82 -0.87
CA GLU A 126 -14.64 10.85 0.16
C GLU A 126 -13.18 11.27 0.38
N ASN A 127 -12.24 10.32 0.41
CA ASN A 127 -10.83 10.60 0.58
C ASN A 127 -10.25 11.41 -0.60
N LEU A 128 -10.87 11.41 -1.79
CA LEU A 128 -10.46 12.29 -2.90
C LEU A 128 -10.88 13.76 -2.73
N LEU A 129 -11.75 14.10 -1.79
CA LEU A 129 -12.18 15.47 -1.55
C LEU A 129 -11.00 16.31 -1.01
N GLU A 130 -10.92 17.59 -1.41
CA GLU A 130 -9.80 18.49 -1.10
C GLU A 130 -9.42 18.51 0.39
N GLN A 131 -10.43 18.49 1.26
CA GLN A 131 -10.28 18.54 2.70
C GLN A 131 -9.78 17.24 3.35
N TYR A 132 -9.79 16.12 2.61
CA TYR A 132 -9.42 14.79 3.12
C TYR A 132 -8.26 14.15 2.36
N LYS A 133 -7.92 14.63 1.16
CA LYS A 133 -6.96 13.96 0.28
C LYS A 133 -5.51 14.05 0.74
N TYR A 134 -5.14 15.07 1.53
CA TYR A 134 -3.76 15.31 1.95
C TYR A 134 -3.42 14.67 3.29
N TYR A 135 -2.21 14.14 3.41
CA TYR A 135 -1.67 13.58 4.65
C TYR A 135 -0.16 13.77 4.75
N LYS A 136 0.36 13.72 5.98
CA LYS A 136 1.81 13.73 6.23
C LYS A 136 2.33 12.31 6.14
N TYR A 137 3.35 12.10 5.33
CA TYR A 137 3.92 10.78 5.16
C TYR A 137 4.79 10.38 6.33
N ASP A 138 4.51 9.21 6.89
CA ASP A 138 5.38 8.50 7.82
C ASP A 138 5.69 7.14 7.19
N PHE A 139 6.97 6.90 6.93
CA PHE A 139 7.42 5.69 6.25
C PHE A 139 6.96 4.38 6.93
N VAL A 140 6.79 4.36 8.25
CA VAL A 140 6.37 3.15 8.98
C VAL A 140 4.86 3.16 9.23
N ASN A 141 4.28 4.31 9.57
CA ASN A 141 2.94 4.39 10.12
C ASN A 141 1.89 4.89 9.11
N ASP A 142 2.30 5.71 8.14
CA ASP A 142 1.40 6.47 7.28
C ASP A 142 1.95 6.62 5.86
N ASN A 143 1.86 5.53 5.09
CA ASN A 143 2.37 5.41 3.73
C ASN A 143 1.36 4.70 2.81
N CYS A 144 1.71 4.51 1.54
CA CYS A 144 0.85 3.86 0.56
C CYS A 144 0.27 2.51 1.03
N ALA A 145 1.09 1.64 1.61
CA ALA A 145 0.69 0.32 2.05
C ALA A 145 -0.12 0.36 3.36
N THR A 146 0.31 1.16 4.35
CA THR A 146 -0.47 1.28 5.59
C THR A 146 -1.82 1.94 5.35
N ARG A 147 -1.91 2.95 4.48
CA ARG A 147 -3.16 3.59 4.07
C ARG A 147 -4.11 2.62 3.38
N VAL A 148 -3.60 1.80 2.46
CA VAL A 148 -4.40 0.74 1.82
C VAL A 148 -5.00 -0.19 2.87
N TYR A 149 -4.21 -0.65 3.85
CA TYR A 149 -4.74 -1.47 4.94
C TYR A 149 -5.75 -0.72 5.82
N GLN A 150 -5.45 0.54 6.15
CA GLN A 150 -6.29 1.38 7.01
C GLN A 150 -7.69 1.58 6.46
N VAL A 151 -7.88 1.69 5.14
CA VAL A 151 -9.22 1.75 4.50
C VAL A 151 -10.10 0.59 4.99
N PHE A 152 -9.58 -0.63 4.95
CA PHE A 152 -10.35 -1.81 5.36
C PHE A 152 -10.45 -1.91 6.88
N ASN A 153 -9.38 -1.58 7.60
CA ASN A 153 -9.37 -1.63 9.06
C ASN A 153 -10.36 -0.65 9.70
N GLN A 154 -10.53 0.54 9.14
CA GLN A 154 -11.49 1.54 9.63
C GLN A 154 -12.94 1.16 9.29
N LEU A 155 -13.20 0.64 8.09
CA LEU A 155 -14.55 0.27 7.67
C LEU A 155 -15.05 -1.02 8.33
N PHE A 156 -14.15 -1.95 8.61
CA PHE A 156 -14.47 -3.29 9.09
C PHE A 156 -13.76 -3.63 10.40
N GLU A 157 -13.63 -2.62 11.26
CA GLU A 157 -13.04 -2.75 12.58
C GLU A 157 -13.71 -3.90 13.35
N ASN A 158 -12.92 -4.69 14.08
CA ASN A 158 -13.33 -5.91 14.80
C ASN A 158 -13.79 -7.09 13.92
N GLN A 159 -13.93 -6.92 12.60
CA GLN A 159 -14.23 -8.01 11.66
C GLN A 159 -12.97 -8.54 10.97
N ILE A 160 -11.95 -7.69 10.87
CA ILE A 160 -10.64 -8.04 10.31
C ILE A 160 -9.81 -8.74 11.38
N ASP A 161 -9.35 -9.94 11.03
CA ASP A 161 -8.44 -10.72 11.84
C ASP A 161 -7.16 -11.03 11.05
N CYS A 162 -6.04 -10.52 11.56
CA CYS A 162 -4.69 -10.73 11.05
C CYS A 162 -3.89 -11.72 11.91
N ASN A 163 -4.55 -12.73 12.51
CA ASN A 163 -3.98 -13.74 13.45
C ASN A 163 -2.85 -14.63 12.90
N ASN A 164 -2.28 -14.31 11.74
CA ASN A 164 -1.18 -15.08 11.20
C ASN A 164 0.15 -14.70 11.87
N LYS A 165 0.62 -15.64 12.71
CA LYS A 165 1.96 -15.83 13.31
C LYS A 165 2.91 -14.63 13.28
N ILE A 166 3.26 -14.20 14.50
CA ILE A 166 4.46 -13.46 14.90
C ILE A 166 5.50 -13.54 13.79
N ILE A 167 5.56 -12.47 13.01
CA ILE A 167 6.61 -12.30 12.04
C ILE A 167 7.87 -12.20 12.89
N GLY A 168 8.77 -13.19 12.81
CA GLY A 168 10.05 -13.19 13.52
C GLY A 168 11.00 -12.14 12.95
N LYS A 169 10.54 -10.89 12.89
CA LYS A 169 11.16 -9.76 12.21
C LYS A 169 11.02 -8.52 13.08
N THR A 170 11.85 -7.55 12.74
CA THR A 170 11.82 -6.18 13.23
C THR A 170 11.66 -5.26 12.01
N HIS A 171 11.38 -3.98 12.23
CA HIS A 171 11.39 -3.01 11.12
C HIS A 171 12.76 -3.01 10.40
N ARG A 172 13.86 -3.08 11.16
CA ARG A 172 15.22 -3.12 10.61
C ARG A 172 15.46 -4.37 9.76
N SER A 173 15.03 -5.55 10.22
CA SER A 173 15.24 -6.78 9.44
C SER A 173 14.50 -6.73 8.11
N ILE A 174 13.27 -6.21 8.11
CA ILE A 174 12.49 -6.03 6.87
C ILE A 174 13.18 -5.05 5.93
N LEU A 175 13.60 -3.89 6.42
CA LEU A 175 14.34 -2.91 5.62
C LEU A 175 15.60 -3.50 5.00
N ASN A 176 16.37 -4.26 5.77
CA ASN A 176 17.62 -4.88 5.30
C ASN A 176 17.38 -5.94 4.21
N GLU A 177 16.25 -6.66 4.26
CA GLU A 177 15.85 -7.60 3.20
C GLU A 177 15.53 -6.88 1.90
N MET A 178 14.76 -5.79 1.98
CA MET A 178 14.41 -4.98 0.81
C MET A 178 15.66 -4.35 0.18
N LEU A 179 16.62 -3.91 1.00
CA LEU A 179 17.83 -3.20 0.57
C LEU A 179 19.04 -4.10 0.36
N THR A 180 18.84 -5.41 0.12
CA THR A 180 19.95 -6.38 0.01
C THR A 180 20.99 -5.99 -1.05
N GLN A 181 20.56 -5.31 -2.12
CA GLN A 181 21.40 -4.92 -3.26
C GLN A 181 21.78 -3.43 -3.24
N GLN A 182 21.38 -2.68 -2.22
CA GLN A 182 21.65 -1.24 -2.10
C GLN A 182 22.49 -0.98 -0.85
N ASP A 183 23.73 -1.45 -0.85
CA ASP A 183 24.57 -1.46 0.36
C ASP A 183 24.75 -0.08 1.00
N TRP A 184 25.00 0.96 0.21
CA TRP A 184 25.14 2.33 0.71
C TRP A 184 23.84 2.87 1.29
N THR A 185 22.71 2.65 0.62
CA THR A 185 21.37 3.02 1.13
C THR A 185 21.08 2.29 2.43
N ARG A 186 21.33 0.98 2.47
CA ARG A 186 21.17 0.13 3.67
C ARG A 186 22.05 0.62 4.81
N PHE A 187 23.31 0.95 4.56
CA PHE A 187 24.21 1.49 5.56
C PHE A 187 23.72 2.83 6.11
N GLY A 188 23.36 3.77 5.23
CA GLY A 188 22.85 5.09 5.61
C GLY A 188 21.58 5.02 6.46
N ILE A 189 20.61 4.21 6.04
CA ILE A 189 19.38 3.96 6.83
C ILE A 189 19.72 3.33 8.18
N ASN A 190 20.59 2.32 8.22
CA ASN A 190 20.97 1.68 9.48
C ASN A 190 21.69 2.63 10.45
N LEU A 191 22.46 3.59 9.94
CA LEU A 191 23.13 4.63 10.71
C LEU A 191 22.13 5.64 11.30
N MET A 192 21.10 6.01 10.54
CA MET A 192 20.08 6.98 10.99
C MET A 192 19.05 6.36 11.95
N LEU A 193 18.75 5.07 11.81
CA LEU A 193 17.74 4.40 12.62
C LEU A 193 18.28 3.95 13.98
N GLY A 194 17.65 4.42 15.06
CA GLY A 194 17.96 4.00 16.44
C GLY A 194 17.30 2.68 16.85
N LYS A 195 17.56 2.22 18.09
CA LYS A 195 17.14 0.90 18.62
C LYS A 195 15.64 0.56 18.59
N ARG A 196 14.75 1.54 18.32
CA ARG A 196 13.29 1.32 18.27
C ARG A 196 12.91 0.41 17.10
N VAL A 197 13.64 0.46 15.98
CA VAL A 197 13.36 -0.39 14.81
C VAL A 197 13.83 -1.83 14.98
N ASP A 198 14.51 -2.14 16.08
CA ASP A 198 15.01 -3.47 16.44
C ASP A 198 14.06 -4.24 17.37
N GLN A 199 12.91 -3.64 17.72
CA GLN A 199 11.89 -4.34 18.48
C GLN A 199 11.13 -5.34 17.58
N PRO A 200 10.78 -6.54 18.10
CA PRO A 200 9.90 -7.46 17.40
C PRO A 200 8.58 -6.79 17.02
N ILE A 201 8.10 -7.07 15.81
CA ILE A 201 6.85 -6.49 15.31
C ILE A 201 5.77 -7.57 15.14
N ASN A 202 4.52 -7.16 15.26
CA ASN A 202 3.39 -7.98 14.88
C ASN A 202 3.13 -7.93 13.36
N THR A 203 2.15 -8.70 12.90
CA THR A 203 1.82 -8.81 11.47
C THR A 203 1.39 -7.48 10.86
N MET A 204 0.51 -6.73 11.52
CA MET A 204 0.03 -5.44 11.01
C MET A 204 1.16 -4.41 10.93
N GLN A 205 2.07 -4.43 11.90
CA GLN A 205 3.25 -3.56 11.90
C GLN A 205 4.22 -3.84 10.76
N SER A 206 4.14 -4.99 10.08
CA SER A 206 4.94 -5.26 8.88
C SER A 206 4.36 -4.65 7.60
N PHE A 207 3.11 -4.18 7.63
CA PHE A 207 2.40 -3.72 6.43
C PHE A 207 2.91 -2.39 5.88
N PHE A 208 3.90 -1.76 6.53
CA PHE A 208 4.59 -0.60 5.98
C PHE A 208 5.32 -0.89 4.67
N ILE A 209 5.60 -2.17 4.36
CA ILE A 209 6.13 -2.58 3.06
C ILE A 209 5.03 -3.25 2.22
N PRO A 210 4.77 -2.79 0.98
CA PRO A 210 3.81 -3.38 0.04
C PRO A 210 3.87 -4.91 -0.07
N LYS A 211 5.09 -5.48 -0.18
CA LYS A 211 5.30 -6.93 -0.21
C LYS A 211 4.77 -7.63 1.05
N TYR A 212 5.01 -7.05 2.22
CA TYR A 212 4.57 -7.61 3.50
C TYR A 212 3.06 -7.42 3.73
N LEU A 213 2.49 -6.30 3.27
CA LEU A 213 1.04 -6.12 3.20
C LEU A 213 0.40 -7.23 2.37
N ALA A 214 0.87 -7.45 1.14
CA ALA A 214 0.32 -8.47 0.25
C ALA A 214 0.38 -9.87 0.87
N LEU A 215 1.51 -10.22 1.51
CA LEU A 215 1.68 -11.47 2.25
C LEU A 215 0.70 -11.59 3.44
N GLY A 216 0.55 -10.52 4.22
CA GLY A 216 -0.36 -10.49 5.37
C GLY A 216 -1.83 -10.63 4.96
N LEU A 217 -2.23 -9.99 3.86
CA LEU A 217 -3.59 -10.07 3.32
C LEU A 217 -3.98 -11.49 2.93
N LYS A 218 -3.04 -12.32 2.41
CA LYS A 218 -3.32 -13.74 2.06
C LYS A 218 -3.85 -14.53 3.24
N SER A 219 -3.45 -14.14 4.45
CA SER A 219 -3.83 -14.77 5.70
C SER A 219 -4.80 -14.00 6.55
N THR A 220 -5.19 -12.81 6.09
CA THR A 220 -6.19 -12.01 6.78
C THR A 220 -7.56 -12.61 6.52
N SER A 221 -8.39 -12.64 7.55
CA SER A 221 -9.80 -13.00 7.42
C SER A 221 -10.69 -11.80 7.74
N LEU A 222 -11.85 -11.75 7.09
CA LEU A 222 -12.92 -10.81 7.33
C LEU A 222 -14.17 -11.61 7.67
N ASN A 223 -14.72 -11.41 8.87
CA ASN A 223 -15.84 -12.22 9.39
C ASN A 223 -15.55 -13.73 9.31
N GLN A 224 -14.33 -14.13 9.74
CA GLN A 224 -13.84 -15.52 9.73
C GLN A 224 -13.70 -16.15 8.33
N LYS A 225 -13.92 -15.39 7.25
CA LYS A 225 -13.72 -15.84 5.88
C LYS A 225 -12.43 -15.24 5.34
N LYS A 226 -11.69 -16.00 4.53
CA LYS A 226 -10.45 -15.50 3.91
C LYS A 226 -10.74 -14.21 3.12
N LEU A 227 -9.98 -13.16 3.39
CA LEU A 227 -10.16 -11.85 2.76
C LEU A 227 -9.76 -11.85 1.28
N VAL A 228 -8.66 -12.53 0.93
CA VAL A 228 -8.20 -12.62 -0.47
C VAL A 228 -8.86 -13.81 -1.15
N LEU A 229 -9.69 -13.51 -2.16
CA LEU A 229 -10.41 -14.48 -2.99
C LEU A 229 -9.47 -15.15 -4.01
N SER A 230 -8.73 -14.34 -4.76
CA SER A 230 -7.80 -14.80 -5.79
C SER A 230 -6.60 -13.85 -5.91
N GLU A 231 -5.53 -14.35 -6.50
CA GLU A 231 -4.30 -13.62 -6.72
C GLU A 231 -3.78 -13.92 -8.14
N GLN A 232 -3.31 -12.89 -8.83
CA GLN A 232 -2.76 -13.02 -10.18
C GLN A 232 -1.69 -11.95 -10.45
N ASN A 233 -0.65 -12.33 -11.19
CA ASN A 233 0.29 -11.35 -11.75
C ASN A 233 -0.35 -10.73 -12.98
N VAL A 234 -0.72 -9.45 -12.89
CA VAL A 234 -1.31 -8.69 -14.00
C VAL A 234 -0.24 -8.07 -14.90
N LEU A 235 0.99 -7.96 -14.38
CA LEU A 235 2.17 -7.58 -15.12
C LEU A 235 3.37 -8.33 -14.53
N GLN A 236 4.11 -9.06 -15.35
CA GLN A 236 5.24 -9.87 -14.89
C GLN A 236 6.48 -9.53 -15.70
N PHE A 237 7.54 -9.16 -14.99
CA PHE A 237 8.90 -9.15 -15.45
C PHE A 237 9.71 -10.13 -14.59
N ASP A 238 10.82 -10.62 -15.13
CA ASP A 238 11.76 -11.39 -14.34
C ASP A 238 12.30 -10.49 -13.24
N GLU A 239 12.17 -10.91 -11.98
CA GLU A 239 12.94 -10.27 -10.91
C GLU A 239 14.40 -10.43 -11.31
N LYS A 240 15.16 -9.32 -11.39
CA LYS A 240 16.60 -9.38 -11.69
C LYS A 240 17.22 -10.43 -10.76
N SER A 241 17.60 -11.57 -11.33
CA SER A 241 18.15 -12.71 -10.61
C SER A 241 19.55 -12.35 -10.16
N ASN A 242 19.65 -11.66 -9.03
CA ASN A 242 20.93 -11.25 -8.47
C ASN A 242 21.53 -12.41 -7.68
N SER A 243 21.93 -13.45 -8.43
CA SER A 243 22.63 -14.63 -7.92
C SER A 243 24.13 -14.44 -7.77
N GLU A 244 24.67 -13.26 -8.11
CA GLU A 244 26.07 -12.96 -7.86
C GLU A 244 26.24 -12.47 -6.42
N SER A 245 27.20 -13.05 -5.71
CA SER A 245 27.59 -12.58 -4.39
C SER A 245 28.12 -11.14 -4.50
N HIS A 246 27.31 -10.14 -4.18
CA HIS A 246 27.74 -8.75 -4.12
C HIS A 246 28.52 -8.50 -2.82
N LEU A 247 29.66 -7.82 -2.94
CA LEU A 247 30.51 -7.44 -1.83
C LEU A 247 29.91 -6.24 -1.09
N ASN A 248 29.76 -6.34 0.23
CA ASN A 248 29.26 -5.23 1.06
C ASN A 248 30.25 -4.05 1.05
N GLN A 249 30.05 -3.10 0.13
CA GLN A 249 31.01 -2.03 -0.15
C GLN A 249 31.28 -1.13 1.07
N PRO A 250 30.27 -0.67 1.83
CA PRO A 250 30.50 0.10 3.06
C PRO A 250 31.34 -0.66 4.09
N LEU A 251 31.10 -1.96 4.27
CA LEU A 251 31.87 -2.77 5.22
C LEU A 251 33.35 -2.84 4.82
N ILE A 252 33.63 -3.01 3.53
CA ILE A 252 35.01 -3.03 3.01
C ILE A 252 35.69 -1.69 3.23
N LEU A 253 35.01 -0.58 2.93
CA LEU A 253 35.57 0.75 3.17
C LEU A 253 35.89 0.95 4.66
N LEU A 254 34.96 0.62 5.54
CA LEU A 254 35.15 0.74 7.00
C LEU A 254 36.30 -0.14 7.49
N PHE A 255 36.43 -1.35 6.95
CA PHE A 255 37.55 -2.24 7.27
C PHE A 255 38.88 -1.66 6.79
N CYS A 256 38.96 -1.12 5.58
CA CYS A 256 40.16 -0.46 5.06
C CYS A 256 40.54 0.76 5.91
N LEU A 257 39.57 1.61 6.27
CA LEU A 257 39.79 2.77 7.13
C LEU A 257 40.29 2.36 8.52
N LEU A 258 39.72 1.30 9.10
CA LEU A 258 40.19 0.76 10.38
C LEU A 258 41.66 0.30 10.30
N ASN A 259 42.04 -0.42 9.24
CA ASN A 259 43.42 -0.87 9.05
C ASN A 259 44.39 0.31 8.86
N ILE A 260 43.98 1.34 8.10
CA ILE A 260 44.78 2.57 7.94
C ILE A 260 44.99 3.25 9.30
N MET A 261 43.93 3.38 10.11
CA MET A 261 44.03 3.96 11.46
C MET A 261 44.98 3.16 12.37
N ILE A 262 44.90 1.83 12.33
CA ILE A 262 45.80 0.96 13.08
C ILE A 262 47.25 1.16 12.63
N CYS A 263 47.52 1.17 11.32
CA CYS A 263 48.87 1.41 10.79
C CYS A 263 49.41 2.77 11.22
N CYS A 264 48.62 3.84 11.13
CA CYS A 264 49.03 5.18 11.58
C CYS A 264 49.36 5.21 13.09
N TYR A 265 48.59 4.51 13.93
CA TYR A 265 48.83 4.44 15.37
C TYR A 265 50.18 3.79 15.75
N TYR A 266 50.65 2.83 14.96
CA TYR A 266 51.93 2.12 15.22
C TYR A 266 53.15 2.74 14.51
N ILE A 267 52.94 3.77 13.70
CA ILE A 267 54.02 4.50 13.00
C ILE A 267 54.48 5.74 13.82
N GLU A 268 53.77 6.08 14.90
CA GLU A 268 54.20 7.02 15.95
C GLU A 268 54.86 6.28 17.13
#